data_AF-A0A3D5ZP22-F1
#
_entry.id   AF-A0A3D5ZP22-F1
#
_cell.length_a   1.000
_cell.length_b   1.000
_cell.length_c   1.000
_cell.angle_alpha   90.00
_cell.angle_beta   90.00
_cell.angle_gamma   90.00
#
_symmetry.space_group_name_H-M   'P 1'
#
loop_
_entity.id
_entity.type
_entity.pdbx_description
1 polymer ?
#
loop_
_entity_poly.entity_id
_entity_poly.type
_entity_poly.pdbx_seq_one_letter_code
_entity_poly.pdbx_strand_id
1 'polypeptide(L)' 'MYYNYHATAKRLIAEGRLVGWYFAARHKAISPALVLVFDDDKHRVMPVREYRWAEYMSVLPAELFRGDKKTLPEK' A
#
# COMPACT_ATOMS: atom_id res chain seq x y z
N MET A 1 -15.01 8.28 -12.16
CA MET A 1 -15.23 7.98 -10.73
C MET A 1 -13.86 7.90 -10.05
N TYR A 2 -13.36 9.03 -9.52
CA TYR A 2 -12.06 9.10 -8.84
C TYR A 2 -12.24 8.47 -7.46
N TYR A 3 -11.87 7.20 -7.32
CA TYR A 3 -12.04 6.52 -6.04
C TYR A 3 -11.20 7.21 -4.97
N ASN A 4 -11.89 7.73 -3.95
CA ASN A 4 -11.41 8.44 -2.75
C ASN A 4 -10.37 7.63 -1.92
N TYR A 5 -9.96 6.46 -2.38
CA TYR A 5 -9.02 5.59 -1.67
C TYR A 5 -7.62 6.19 -1.60
N HIS A 6 -7.15 6.91 -2.63
CA HIS A 6 -5.84 7.55 -2.60
C HIS A 6 -5.77 8.70 -1.60
N ALA A 7 -6.82 9.53 -1.55
CA ALA A 7 -6.93 10.58 -0.56
C ALA A 7 -7.00 9.98 0.86
N THR A 8 -7.78 8.91 1.03
CA THR A 8 -7.86 8.16 2.30
C THR A 8 -6.51 7.60 2.71
N ALA A 9 -5.78 6.93 1.81
CA ALA A 9 -4.45 6.38 2.07
C ALA A 9 -3.46 7.46 2.54
N LYS A 10 -3.39 8.58 1.81
CA LYS A 10 -2.50 9.70 2.16
C LYS A 10 -2.88 10.30 3.52
N ARG A 11 -4.18 10.43 3.82
CA ARG A 11 -4.66 10.89 5.13
C ARG A 11 -4.24 9.95 6.25
N LEU A 12 -4.43 8.64 6.09
CA LEU A 12 -4.04 7.63 7.08
C LEU A 12 -2.52 7.58 7.31
N ILE A 13 -1.72 7.77 6.26
CA ILE A 13 -0.26 7.91 6.39
C ILE A 13 0.08 9.16 7.21
N ALA A 14 -0.52 10.31 6.89
CA ALA A 14 -0.29 11.56 7.61
C ALA A 14 -0.76 11.50 9.09
N GLU A 15 -1.79 10.70 9.38
CA GLU A 15 -2.27 10.43 10.74
C GLU A 15 -1.38 9.42 11.50
N GLY A 16 -0.31 8.90 10.89
CA GLY A 16 0.59 7.92 11.53
C GLY A 16 -0.02 6.53 11.69
N ARG A 17 -1.09 6.21 10.97
CA ARG A 17 -1.80 4.93 11.07
C ARG A 17 -1.19 3.82 10.21
N LEU A 18 -0.18 4.14 9.41
CA LEU A 18 0.57 3.17 8.63
C LEU A 18 1.42 2.33 9.58
N VAL A 19 1.32 1.00 9.49
CA VAL A 19 2.10 0.05 10.33
C VAL A 19 3.12 -0.75 9.53
N GLY A 20 3.03 -0.68 8.21
CA GLY A 20 3.95 -1.36 7.32
C GLY A 20 3.63 -1.12 5.86
N TRP A 21 4.63 -1.29 5.01
CA TRP A 21 4.43 -1.36 3.57
C TRP A 21 5.44 -2.32 2.94
N TYR A 22 5.04 -2.92 1.82
CA TYR A 22 5.86 -3.89 1.10
C TYR A 22 5.52 -3.90 -0.38
N PHE A 23 6.46 -4.33 -1.22
CA PHE A 23 6.13 -4.63 -2.61
C PHE A 23 5.65 -6.06 -2.75
N ALA A 24 4.63 -6.25 -3.57
CA ALA A 24 4.08 -7.53 -3.93
C ALA A 24 4.20 -7.71 -5.44
N ALA A 25 4.75 -8.84 -5.87
CA ALA A 25 4.82 -9.17 -7.29
C ALA A 25 3.42 -9.19 -7.92
N ARG A 26 2.41 -9.73 -7.20
CA ARG A 26 1.02 -9.76 -7.65
C ARG A 26 0.03 -9.74 -6.48
N HIS A 27 -0.79 -8.70 -6.38
CA HIS A 27 -1.88 -8.64 -5.40
C HIS A 27 -3.23 -8.64 -6.12
N LYS A 28 -3.94 -9.79 -6.12
CA LYS A 28 -5.18 -10.02 -6.87
C LYS A 28 -5.01 -9.70 -8.36
N ALA A 29 -5.61 -8.61 -8.83
CA ALA A 29 -5.58 -8.12 -10.21
C ALA A 29 -4.54 -7.00 -10.46
N ILE A 30 -3.71 -6.67 -9.47
CA ILE A 30 -2.68 -5.63 -9.57
C ILE A 30 -1.29 -6.28 -9.50
N SER A 31 -0.45 -5.98 -10.48
CA SER A 31 0.91 -6.51 -10.63
C SER A 31 1.75 -5.48 -11.39
N PRO A 32 2.86 -4.97 -10.85
CA PRO A 32 3.29 -5.07 -9.45
C PRO A 32 2.46 -4.16 -8.53
N ALA A 33 2.40 -4.49 -7.24
CA ALA A 33 1.62 -3.76 -6.25
C ALA A 33 2.51 -3.27 -5.09
N LEU A 34 2.41 -1.99 -4.74
CA LEU A 34 2.88 -1.47 -3.46
C LEU A 34 1.73 -1.63 -2.48
N VAL A 35 1.91 -2.41 -1.44
CA VAL A 35 0.87 -2.72 -0.47
C VAL A 35 1.12 -1.94 0.80
N LEU A 36 0.16 -1.07 1.16
CA LEU A 36 0.14 -0.34 2.40
C LEU A 36 -0.67 -1.11 3.44
N VAL A 37 -0.16 -1.22 4.65
CA VAL A 37 -0.82 -1.87 5.79
C VAL A 37 -1.09 -0.82 6.86
N PHE A 38 -2.36 -0.69 7.24
CA PHE A 38 -2.80 0.28 8.24
C PHE A 38 -3.34 -0.42 9.49
N ASP A 39 -3.28 0.27 10.62
CA ASP A 39 -3.94 -0.10 11.88
C ASP A 39 -5.43 0.27 11.89
N ASP A 40 -6.10 0.12 10.74
CA ASP A 40 -7.52 0.43 10.57
C ASP A 40 -8.27 -0.82 10.14
N ASP A 41 -9.29 -1.21 10.91
CA ASP A 41 -10.06 -2.42 10.62
C ASP A 41 -10.76 -2.35 9.26
N LYS A 42 -11.19 -1.14 8.85
CA LYS A 42 -11.85 -0.91 7.55
C LYS A 42 -10.86 -0.89 6.39
N HIS A 43 -9.65 -0.38 6.61
CA HIS A 43 -8.66 -0.16 5.55
C HIS A 43 -7.34 -0.89 5.81
N ARG A 44 -7.43 -2.14 6.28
CA ARG A 44 -6.28 -2.91 6.72
C ARG A 44 -5.16 -3.02 5.68
N VAL A 45 -5.54 -3.15 4.41
CA VAL A 45 -4.60 -3.33 3.29
C VAL A 45 -5.06 -2.51 2.09
N MET A 46 -4.18 -1.65 1.56
CA MET A 46 -4.43 -0.86 0.36
C MET A 46 -3.33 -1.09 -0.70
N PRO A 47 -3.62 -1.79 -1.82
CA PRO A 47 -2.69 -1.94 -2.92
C PRO A 47 -2.67 -0.70 -3.82
N VAL A 48 -1.47 -0.28 -4.21
CA VAL A 48 -1.18 0.86 -5.08
C VAL A 48 -0.43 0.37 -6.32
N ARG A 49 -0.89 0.81 -7.50
CA ARG A 49 -0.30 0.48 -8.79
C ARG A 49 1.02 1.24 -9.02
N GLU A 50 1.92 0.62 -9.77
CA GLU A 50 3.27 1.12 -10.06
C GLU A 50 3.35 2.59 -10.49
N TYR A 51 2.50 2.99 -11.43
CA TYR A 51 2.49 4.37 -11.95
C TYR A 51 2.14 5.44 -10.90
N ARG A 52 1.71 5.06 -9.69
CA ARG A 52 1.47 5.98 -8.57
C ARG A 52 2.49 5.87 -7.45
N TRP A 53 3.45 4.95 -7.52
CA TRP A 53 4.43 4.77 -6.44
C TRP A 53 5.19 6.04 -6.13
N ALA A 54 5.53 6.84 -7.15
CA ALA A 54 6.19 8.13 -6.95
C ALA A 54 5.45 9.06 -5.97
N GLU A 55 4.11 9.01 -5.93
CA GLU A 55 3.31 9.81 -4.99
C GLU A 55 3.43 9.33 -3.53
N TYR A 56 3.77 8.06 -3.34
CA TYR A 56 3.85 7.42 -2.02
C TYR A 56 5.28 7.34 -1.50
N MET A 57 6.27 7.15 -2.38
CA MET A 57 7.68 7.08 -2.00
C MET A 57 8.17 8.33 -1.25
N SER A 58 7.54 9.49 -1.47
CA SER A 58 7.86 10.74 -0.76
C SER A 58 7.28 10.83 0.66
N VAL A 59 6.26 10.03 0.98
CA VAL A 59 5.54 10.08 2.27
C VAL A 59 5.67 8.78 3.07
N LEU A 60 6.29 7.75 2.49
CA LEU A 60 6.43 6.45 3.13
C LEU A 60 7.68 6.42 4.03
N PRO A 61 7.52 6.13 5.33
CA PRO A 61 8.64 5.96 6.25
C PRO A 61 9.42 4.68 5.95
N ALA A 62 10.74 4.78 5.81
CA ALA A 62 11.61 3.66 5.47
C ALA A 62 11.65 2.59 6.57
N GLU A 63 11.52 2.98 7.84
CA GLU A 63 11.50 2.09 9.00
C GLU A 63 10.29 1.15 9.03
N LEU A 64 9.22 1.47 8.32
CA LEU A 64 8.03 0.63 8.18
C LEU A 64 8.10 -0.30 6.96
N PHE A 65 9.20 -0.27 6.20
CA PHE A 65 9.38 -1.19 5.08
C PHE A 65 9.52 -2.63 5.58
N ARG A 66 8.68 -3.51 5.04
CA ARG A 66 8.64 -4.94 5.41
C ARG A 66 9.30 -5.85 4.37
N GLY A 67 9.96 -5.30 3.34
CA GLY A 67 10.61 -6.04 2.27
C GLY A 67 9.68 -6.35 1.09
N ASP A 68 10.09 -7.31 0.25
CA ASP A 68 9.33 -7.76 -0.92
C ASP A 68 8.65 -9.10 -0.64
N LYS A 69 7.32 -9.14 -0.78
CA LYS A 69 6.55 -10.38 -0.69
C LYS A 69 6.33 -10.94 -2.09
N LYS A 70 6.88 -12.14 -2.35
CA LYS A 70 6.44 -12.98 -3.49
C LYS A 70 5.05 -13.50 -3.17
N THR A 71 4.01 -12.73 -3.49
CA THR A 71 2.64 -13.21 -3.48
C THR A 71 2.47 -14.20 -4.64
N LEU A 72 2.76 -15.47 -4.35
CA LEU A 72 2.42 -16.64 -5.15
C LEU A 72 0.92 -16.96 -4.95
N PRO A 73 0.27 -17.59 -5.95
CA PRO A 73 -1.17 -17.48 -6.16
C PRO A 73 -1.98 -18.12 -5.03
N GLU A 74 -3.06 -17.43 -4.61
CA GLU A 74 -4.19 -18.16 -4.04
C GLU A 74 -4.74 -19.06 -5.16
N LYS A 75 -4.76 -20.36 -4.84
CA LYS A 75 -5.10 -21.55 -5.65
C LYS A 75 -5.97 -21.32 -6.89
#